data_AF-A0A024P395-F1
#
_entry.id   AF-A0A024P395-F1
#
_cell.length_a   1.000
_cell.length_b   1.000
_cell.length_c   1.000
_cell.angle_alpha   90.00
_cell.angle_beta   90.00
_cell.angle_gamma   90.00
#
_symmetry.space_group_name_H-M   'P 1'
#
loop_
_entity.id
_entity.type
_entity.pdbx_description
1 polymer ?
#
loop_
_entity_poly.entity_id
_entity_poly.type
_entity_poly.pdbx_seq_one_letter_code
_entity_poly.pdbx_strand_id
1 'polypeptide(L)'
;MKKHPFNWIATTIAVLVIGIWLFTSFGMIHEEHKEEAEVTSKTHNDEGYFIEIDDKEVHVKDTSTWMLLEEGETYNITYEWYGMKKPYVTDVNQAHDDDQVGGGH
;
A
#
# COMPACT_ATOMS: atom_id res chain seq x y z
N MET A 1 7.27 30.12 45.45
CA MET A 1 7.15 29.51 44.10
C MET A 1 5.97 28.55 44.13
N LYS A 2 4.85 28.89 43.48
CA LYS A 2 3.66 28.02 43.44
C LYS A 2 4.02 26.78 42.59
N LYS A 3 4.18 25.63 43.25
CA LYS A 3 4.33 24.35 42.55
C LYS A 3 2.97 24.04 41.91
N HIS A 4 2.85 24.20 40.59
CA HIS A 4 1.72 23.59 39.89
C HIS A 4 1.78 22.08 40.14
N PRO A 5 0.74 21.45 40.70
CA PRO A 5 0.70 20.00 40.78
C PRO A 5 0.74 19.47 39.34
N PHE A 6 1.77 18.70 39.01
CA PHE A 6 1.88 18.06 37.72
C PHE A 6 0.63 17.19 37.52
N ASN A 7 -0.21 17.53 36.54
CA ASN A 7 -1.48 16.86 36.33
C ASN A 7 -1.24 15.54 35.60
N TRP A 8 -0.87 14.51 36.36
CA TRP A 8 -0.62 13.16 35.86
C TRP A 8 -1.76 12.58 35.02
N ILE A 9 -3.02 12.93 35.33
CA ILE A 9 -4.17 12.48 34.54
C ILE A 9 -4.12 13.09 33.13
N ALA A 10 -3.91 14.41 33.03
CA ALA A 10 -3.78 15.08 31.75
C ALA A 10 -2.56 14.59 30.96
N THR A 11 -1.44 14.35 31.64
CA THR A 11 -0.23 13.78 31.00
C THR A 11 -0.50 12.39 30.45
N THR A 12 -1.15 11.49 31.21
CA THR A 12 -1.49 10.14 30.74
C THR A 12 -2.43 10.19 29.54
N ILE A 13 -3.45 11.05 29.55
CA ILE A 13 -4.34 11.24 28.40
C ILE A 13 -3.55 11.70 27.19
N ALA A 14 -2.66 12.70 27.34
CA ALA A 14 -1.84 13.20 26.24
C ALA A 14 -0.94 12.09 25.65
N VAL A 15 -0.29 11.29 26.50
CA VAL A 15 0.55 10.17 26.05
C VAL A 15 -0.27 9.13 25.28
N LEU A 16 -1.47 8.78 25.76
CA LEU A 16 -2.35 7.85 25.07
C LEU A 16 -2.83 8.39 23.72
N VAL A 17 -3.24 9.65 23.66
CA VAL A 17 -3.67 10.30 22.41
C VAL A 17 -2.53 10.31 21.39
N ILE A 18 -1.31 10.68 21.81
CA ILE A 18 -0.14 10.68 20.94
C ILE A 18 0.19 9.24 20.50
N GLY A 19 0.14 8.27 21.41
CA GLY A 19 0.41 6.88 21.11
C GLY A 19 -0.56 6.29 20.08
N ILE A 20 -1.87 6.55 20.26
CA ILE A 20 -2.90 6.13 19.30
C ILE A 20 -2.66 6.82 17.96
N TRP A 21 -2.43 8.13 17.95
CA TRP A 21 -2.19 8.88 16.72
C TRP A 21 -0.97 8.37 15.95
N LEU A 22 0.14 8.07 16.64
CA LEU A 22 1.31 7.47 16.03
C LEU A 22 1.02 6.07 15.47
N PHE A 23 0.30 5.24 16.23
CA PHE A 23 -0.05 3.89 15.78
C PHE A 23 -0.93 3.92 14.54
N THR A 24 -2.00 4.73 14.52
CA THR A 24 -2.89 4.82 13.37
C THR A 24 -2.23 5.47 12.17
N SER A 25 -1.35 6.46 12.39
CA SER A 25 -0.71 7.19 11.29
C SER A 25 0.48 6.43 10.68
N PHE A 26 1.15 5.55 11.41
CA PHE A 26 2.39 4.90 10.93
C PHE A 26 2.38 3.37 10.99
N GLY A 27 1.51 2.76 11.80
CA GLY A 27 1.49 1.32 12.04
C GLY A 27 0.34 0.58 11.34
N MET A 28 -0.67 1.29 10.85
CA MET A 28 -1.79 0.68 10.15
C MET A 28 -1.39 0.39 8.70
N ILE A 29 -1.46 -0.90 8.32
CA ILE A 29 -1.35 -1.33 6.93
C ILE A 29 -2.72 -1.12 6.28
N HIS A 30 -2.72 -0.36 5.19
CA HIS A 30 -3.84 -0.20 4.30
C HIS A 30 -3.63 -1.11 3.10
N GLU A 31 -4.71 -1.70 2.61
CA GLU A 31 -4.75 -2.56 1.44
C GLU A 31 -5.86 -2.03 0.52
N GLU A 32 -5.58 -1.95 -0.77
CA GLU A 32 -6.56 -1.62 -1.81
C GLU A 32 -6.47 -2.67 -2.92
N HIS A 33 -7.61 -3.29 -3.22
CA HIS A 33 -7.77 -4.24 -4.32
C HIS A 33 -8.49 -3.52 -5.46
N LYS A 34 -7.90 -3.55 -6.65
CA LYS A 34 -8.47 -2.98 -7.87
C LYS A 34 -8.62 -4.05 -8.93
N GLU A 35 -9.85 -4.24 -9.37
CA GLU A 35 -10.18 -5.07 -10.53
C GLU A 35 -9.99 -4.24 -11.81
N GLU A 36 -9.50 -4.87 -12.88
CA GLU A 36 -9.32 -4.25 -14.20
C GLU A 36 -8.50 -2.94 -14.19
N ALA A 37 -7.51 -2.82 -13.30
CA ALA A 37 -6.63 -1.67 -13.21
C ALA A 37 -5.68 -1.58 -14.42
N GLU A 38 -5.77 -0.48 -15.17
CA GLU A 38 -4.86 -0.19 -16.28
C GLU A 38 -3.49 0.25 -15.78
N VAL A 39 -2.44 -0.37 -16.28
CA VAL A 39 -1.06 0.10 -16.08
C VAL A 39 -0.76 1.18 -17.10
N THR A 40 -0.75 2.44 -16.68
CA THR A 40 -0.59 3.58 -17.61
C THR A 40 0.87 3.88 -17.95
N SER A 41 1.80 3.49 -17.06
CA SER A 41 3.23 3.75 -17.20
C SER A 41 4.07 2.78 -16.37
N LYS A 42 5.28 2.49 -16.83
CA LYS A 42 6.29 1.69 -16.12
C LYS A 42 7.60 2.46 -16.00
N THR A 43 8.11 2.55 -14.78
CA THR A 43 9.39 3.24 -14.49
C THR A 43 10.33 2.33 -13.71
N HIS A 44 11.63 2.38 -14.06
CA HIS A 44 12.70 1.75 -13.29
C HIS A 44 13.79 2.79 -13.01
N ASN A 45 14.13 2.95 -11.74
CA ASN A 45 15.14 3.89 -11.26
C ASN A 45 15.92 3.28 -10.08
N ASP A 46 16.82 4.07 -9.46
CA ASP A 46 17.65 3.64 -8.34
C ASP A 46 16.84 3.19 -7.09
N GLU A 47 15.55 3.55 -7.00
CA GLU A 47 14.65 3.16 -5.90
C GLU A 47 13.92 1.84 -6.17
N GLY A 48 13.96 1.29 -7.39
CA GLY A 48 13.33 0.03 -7.76
C GLY A 48 12.42 0.10 -8.99
N TYR A 49 11.46 -0.81 -9.04
CA TYR A 49 10.54 -0.98 -10.16
C TYR A 49 9.16 -0.44 -9.81
N PHE A 50 8.57 0.34 -10.70
CA PHE A 50 7.31 1.04 -10.44
C PHE A 50 6.35 0.92 -11.62
N ILE A 51 5.07 0.93 -11.30
CA ILE A 51 3.95 1.04 -12.24
C ILE A 51 3.04 2.17 -11.81
N GLU A 52 2.36 2.79 -12.77
CA GLU A 52 1.35 3.81 -12.51
C GLU A 52 -0.05 3.25 -12.78
N ILE A 53 -0.94 3.42 -11.81
CA ILE A 53 -2.34 2.98 -11.87
C ILE A 53 -3.19 4.10 -11.27
N ASP A 54 -4.18 4.62 -12.02
CA ASP A 54 -5.03 5.74 -11.59
C ASP A 54 -4.24 6.93 -11.01
N ASP A 55 -3.22 7.39 -11.75
CA ASP A 55 -2.31 8.48 -11.37
C ASP A 55 -1.52 8.22 -10.05
N LYS A 56 -1.45 6.97 -9.57
CA LYS A 56 -0.67 6.57 -8.40
C LYS A 56 0.52 5.71 -8.80
N GLU A 57 1.73 6.12 -8.39
CA GLU A 57 2.94 5.30 -8.50
C GLU A 57 2.95 4.20 -7.41
N VAL A 58 3.06 2.95 -7.83
CA VAL A 58 3.09 1.76 -6.97
C VAL A 58 4.38 0.98 -7.22
N HIS A 59 5.10 0.65 -6.15
CA HIS A 59 6.33 -0.12 -6.22
C HIS A 59 6.06 -1.62 -6.42
N VAL A 60 6.73 -2.23 -7.39
CA VAL A 60 6.69 -3.67 -7.64
C VAL A 60 7.98 -4.28 -7.09
N LYS A 61 7.87 -5.08 -6.03
CA LYS A 61 9.04 -5.65 -5.34
C LYS A 61 9.84 -6.60 -6.22
N ASP A 62 9.14 -7.43 -6.99
CA ASP A 62 9.74 -8.48 -7.80
C ASP A 62 9.90 -8.04 -9.26
N THR A 63 11.14 -8.07 -9.74
CA THR A 63 11.47 -7.74 -11.13
C THR A 63 10.71 -8.61 -12.12
N SER A 64 10.53 -9.90 -11.83
CA SER A 64 9.78 -10.81 -12.69
C SER A 64 8.32 -10.36 -12.85
N THR A 65 7.67 -9.96 -11.75
CA THR A 65 6.30 -9.44 -11.79
C THR A 65 6.25 -8.16 -12.59
N TRP A 66 7.18 -7.23 -12.35
CA TRP A 66 7.25 -5.98 -13.10
C TRP A 66 7.48 -6.22 -14.60
N MET A 67 8.26 -7.23 -14.97
CA MET A 67 8.50 -7.58 -16.38
C MET A 67 7.26 -8.15 -17.08
N LEU A 68 6.34 -8.78 -16.35
CA LEU A 68 5.10 -9.37 -16.90
C LEU A 68 3.98 -8.34 -17.09
N LEU A 69 4.07 -7.19 -16.42
CA LEU A 69 3.13 -6.09 -16.59
C LEU A 69 3.43 -5.35 -17.88
N GLU A 70 2.41 -5.01 -18.66
CA GLU A 70 2.52 -4.25 -19.89
C GLU A 70 1.75 -2.92 -19.78
N GLU A 71 2.28 -1.87 -20.38
CA GLU A 71 1.60 -0.56 -20.41
C GLU A 71 0.38 -0.63 -21.33
N GLY A 72 -0.77 -0.12 -20.88
CA GLY A 72 -2.05 -0.16 -21.58
C GLY A 72 -2.86 -1.45 -21.38
N GLU A 73 -2.32 -2.42 -20.64
CA GLU A 73 -3.03 -3.65 -20.25
C GLU A 73 -3.67 -3.50 -18.87
N THR A 74 -4.73 -4.28 -18.64
CA THR A 74 -5.52 -4.25 -17.39
C THR A 74 -5.29 -5.49 -16.54
N TYR A 75 -5.14 -5.30 -15.23
CA TYR A 75 -4.84 -6.36 -14.27
C TYR A 75 -5.69 -6.21 -13.01
N ASN A 76 -5.93 -7.32 -12.32
CA ASN A 76 -6.42 -7.31 -10.95
C ASN A 76 -5.21 -7.11 -10.03
N ILE A 77 -5.09 -5.95 -9.41
CA ILE A 77 -3.91 -5.55 -8.63
C ILE A 77 -4.31 -5.27 -7.18
N THR A 78 -3.61 -5.92 -6.26
CA THR A 78 -3.66 -5.59 -4.83
C THR A 78 -2.38 -4.89 -4.44
N TYR A 79 -2.51 -3.75 -3.76
CA TYR A 79 -1.36 -3.04 -3.20
C TYR A 79 -1.60 -2.60 -1.77
N GLU A 80 -0.51 -2.51 -1.01
CA GLU A 80 -0.51 -2.13 0.39
C GLU A 80 0.36 -0.90 0.64
N TRP A 81 -0.01 -0.09 1.64
CA TRP A 81 0.83 0.99 2.16
C TRP A 81 0.67 1.15 3.67
N TYR A 82 1.66 1.76 4.30
CA TYR A 82 1.56 2.16 5.71
C TYR A 82 2.32 3.46 5.96
N GLY A 83 1.70 4.33 6.74
CA GLY A 83 2.22 5.68 6.99
C GLY A 83 2.62 6.43 5.73
N MET A 84 3.88 6.88 5.68
CA MET A 84 4.43 7.66 4.57
C MET A 84 5.19 6.81 3.54
N LYS A 85 5.08 5.48 3.60
CA LYS A 85 5.74 4.62 2.62
C LYS A 85 4.99 4.60 1.31
N LYS A 86 5.73 4.52 0.20
CA LYS A 86 5.15 4.31 -1.13
C LYS A 86 4.33 3.01 -1.13
N PRO A 87 3.15 2.99 -1.76
CA PRO A 87 2.38 1.77 -1.96
C PRO A 87 3.23 0.71 -2.67
N TYR A 88 3.03 -0.55 -2.34
CA TYR A 88 3.69 -1.66 -3.03
C TYR A 88 2.70 -2.75 -3.40
N VAL A 89 2.93 -3.36 -4.55
CA VAL A 89 2.14 -4.49 -5.05
C VAL A 89 2.35 -5.71 -4.15
N THR A 90 1.25 -6.35 -3.78
CA THR A 90 1.22 -7.64 -3.07
C THR A 90 0.72 -8.78 -3.93
N ASP A 91 -0.19 -8.50 -4.87
CA ASP A 91 -0.77 -9.49 -5.77
C ASP A 91 -1.12 -8.87 -7.14
N VAL A 92 -0.96 -9.64 -8.20
CA VAL A 92 -1.30 -9.27 -9.58
C VAL A 92 -1.82 -10.50 -10.30
N ASN A 93 -3.00 -10.39 -10.93
CA ASN A 93 -3.52 -11.37 -11.88
C ASN A 93 -3.99 -10.67 -13.15
N GLN A 94 -3.93 -11.34 -14.31
CA GLN A 94 -4.54 -10.80 -15.51
C GLN A 94 -6.06 -10.81 -15.35
N ALA A 95 -6.72 -9.68 -15.64
CA ALA A 95 -8.16 -9.55 -15.42
C ALA A 95 -9.01 -10.53 -16.25
N HIS A 96 -8.43 -11.15 -17.28
CA HIS A 96 -9.07 -12.14 -18.14
C HIS A 96 -8.86 -13.60 -17.72
N ASP A 97 -8.05 -13.88 -16.69
CA ASP A 97 -7.71 -15.25 -16.28
C ASP A 97 -8.66 -15.86 -15.23
N ASP A 98 -9.58 -15.07 -14.65
CA ASP A 98 -10.57 -15.58 -13.68
C ASP A 98 -11.59 -16.57 -14.29
N ASP A 99 -11.60 -16.72 -15.62
CA ASP A 99 -12.45 -17.67 -16.34
C ASP A 99 -11.88 -19.11 -16.39
N GLN A 100 -10.75 -19.41 -15.73
CA GLN A 100 -10.14 -20.75 -15.82
C GLN A 100 -9.57 -21.31 -14.51
N VAL A 101 -10.40 -21.45 -13.48
CA VAL A 101 -10.16 -22.40 -12.37
C VAL A 101 -11.34 -23.36 -12.17
N GLY A 102 -11.64 -24.10 -13.24
CA GLY A 102 -12.50 -25.30 -13.24
C GLY A 102 -11.68 -26.59 -13.38
N GLY A 103 -10.66 -26.78 -12.56
CA GLY A 103 -9.84 -27.98 -12.54
C GLY A 103 -10.36 -29.01 -11.55
N GLY A 104 -11.38 -29.78 -11.93
CA GLY A 104 -11.74 -31.00 -11.21
C GLY A 104 -10.69 -32.08 -11.48
N HIS A 105 -10.22 -32.73 -10.41
CA HIS A 105 -9.80 -34.13 -10.33
C HIS A 105 -9.74 -34.55 -8.85
#